data_AF-A0A098B581-F1
#
_entry.id   AF-A0A098B581-F1
#
_cell.length_a   1.000
_cell.length_b   1.000
_cell.length_c   1.000
_cell.angle_alpha   90.00
_cell.angle_beta   90.00
_cell.angle_gamma   90.00
#
_symmetry.space_group_name_H-M   'P 1'
#
loop_
_entity.id
_entity.type
_entity.pdbx_description
1 polymer ?
#
loop_
_entity_poly.entity_id
_entity_poly.type
_entity_poly.pdbx_seq_one_letter_code
_entity_poly.pdbx_strand_id
1 'polypeptide(L)' 'MKIRARNGDKIFYKQSTNEIGVVTKDNIIRTYFKPWDGIDYFNGSK' A
#
# COMPACT_ATOMS: atom_id res chain seq x y z
N MET A 1 2.93 6.67 8.60
CA MET A 1 2.62 6.26 7.22
C MET A 1 3.91 5.83 6.56
N LYS A 2 3.98 4.62 5.99
CA LYS A 2 5.16 4.16 5.22
C LYS A 2 4.85 4.24 3.73
N ILE A 3 5.85 4.61 2.93
CA ILE A 3 5.72 4.74 1.46
C ILE A 3 6.75 3.84 0.79
N ARG A 4 6.31 3.05 -0.20
CA ARG A 4 7.18 2.25 -1.07
C ARG A 4 6.84 2.53 -2.53
N ALA A 5 7.86 2.72 -3.37
CA ALA A 5 7.68 2.85 -4.81
C ALA A 5 7.84 1.48 -5.50
N ARG A 6 6.94 1.14 -6.43
CA ARG A 6 7.06 -0.04 -7.29
C ARG A 6 6.63 0.33 -8.69
N ASN A 7 7.55 0.29 -9.66
CA ASN A 7 7.27 0.58 -11.07
C ASN A 7 6.55 1.92 -11.33
N GLY A 8 6.84 2.95 -10.51
CA GLY A 8 6.21 4.28 -10.61
C GLY A 8 4.94 4.46 -9.77
N ASP A 9 4.36 3.38 -9.25
CA ASP A 9 3.24 3.45 -8.31
C ASP A 9 3.75 3.69 -6.88
N LYS A 10 2.96 4.42 -6.08
CA LYS A 10 3.19 4.69 -4.65
C LYS A 10 2.27 3.81 -3.82
N ILE A 11 2.85 3.04 -2.90
CA ILE A 11 2.12 2.23 -1.92
C ILE A 11 2.14 2.97 -0.59
N PHE A 12 0.95 3.23 -0.02
CA PHE A 12 0.76 3.85 1.28
C PHE A 12 0.30 2.80 2.27
N TYR A 13 0.98 2.70 3.42
CA TYR A 13 0.56 1.82 4.50
C TYR A 13 0.38 2.60 5.81
N LYS A 14 -0.78 2.39 6.45
CA LYS A 14 -1.14 2.95 7.75
C LYS A 14 -1.28 1.82 8.76
N GLN A 15 -0.21 1.64 9.53
CA GLN A 15 -0.05 0.54 10.47
C GLN A 15 -1.07 0.53 11.62
N SER A 16 -1.52 1.69 12.09
CA SER A 16 -2.47 1.76 13.21
C SER A 16 -3.84 1.17 12.90
N THR A 17 -4.21 1.10 11.62
CA THR A 17 -5.51 0.62 11.13
C THR A 17 -5.40 -0.54 10.16
N ASN A 18 -4.17 -0.99 9.89
CA ASN A 18 -3.83 -2.02 8.90
C ASN A 18 -4.37 -1.71 7.49
N GLU A 19 -4.37 -0.43 7.11
CA GLU A 19 -4.88 0.03 5.82
C GLU A 19 -3.75 0.14 4.80
N ILE A 20 -4.03 -0.26 3.57
CA ILE A 20 -3.11 -0.11 2.45
C ILE A 20 -3.81 0.53 1.24
N GLY A 21 -3.10 1.45 0.59
CA GLY A 21 -3.52 2.09 -0.65
C GLY A 21 -2.42 2.03 -1.71
N VAL A 22 -2.81 1.90 -2.98
CA VAL A 22 -1.89 1.98 -4.13
C VAL A 22 -2.35 3.10 -5.04
N VAL A 23 -1.43 4.01 -5.36
CA VAL A 23 -1.67 5.19 -6.17
C VAL A 23 -0.73 5.18 -7.37
N THR A 24 -1.22 5.49 -8.57
CA THR A 24 -0.38 5.59 -9.77
C THR A 24 0.56 6.78 -9.71
N LYS A 25 1.54 6.81 -10.63
CA LYS A 25 2.34 8.02 -10.90
C LYS A 25 1.48 9.26 -11.23
N ASP A 26 0.29 9.06 -11.78
CA ASP A 26 -0.67 10.10 -12.18
C ASP A 26 -1.69 10.43 -11.05
N ASN A 27 -1.40 10.03 -9.82
CA ASN A 27 -2.22 10.27 -8.61
C ASN A 27 -3.62 9.63 -8.64
N ILE A 28 -3.82 8.55 -9.40
CA ILE A 28 -5.07 7.79 -9.43
C ILE A 28 -5.00 6.66 -8.40
N ILE A 29 -6.02 6.54 -7.53
CA ILE A 29 -6.13 5.44 -6.58
C ILE A 29 -6.55 4.17 -7.33
N ARG A 30 -5.71 3.13 -7.30
CA ARG A 30 -6.00 1.82 -7.93
C ARG A 30 -6.65 0.84 -6.98
N THR A 31 -6.30 0.88 -5.69
CA THR A 31 -6.83 -0.06 -4.71
C THR A 31 -6.73 0.54 -3.32
N TYR A 32 -7.76 0.34 -2.51
CA TYR A 32 -7.76 0.58 -1.06
C TYR A 32 -8.40 -0.64 -0.41
N PHE A 33 -7.68 -1.28 0.51
CA PHE A 33 -8.14 -2.49 1.18
C PHE A 33 -7.60 -2.56 2.61
N LYS A 34 -8.36 -3.23 3.48
CA LYS A 34 -8.01 -3.51 4.88
C LYS A 34 -7.87 -5.03 5.05
N PRO A 35 -6.76 -5.62 4.60
CA PRO A 35 -6.53 -7.06 4.78
C PRO A 35 -6.21 -7.35 6.25
N TRP A 36 -6.50 -8.56 6.72
CA TRP A 36 -6.05 -9.01 8.05
C TRP A 36 -4.50 -9.01 8.15
N ASP A 37 -3.80 -9.25 7.03
CA ASP A 37 -2.34 -9.39 6.95
C ASP A 37 -1.64 -8.25 6.18
N GLY A 38 -2.08 -7.00 6.35
CA GLY A 38 -1.60 -5.85 5.57
C GLY A 38 -0.10 -5.55 5.67
N ILE A 39 0.51 -5.91 6.79
CA ILE A 39 1.96 -5.78 6.97
C ILE A 39 2.75 -6.74 6.06
N ASP A 40 2.25 -7.95 5.83
CA ASP A 40 2.93 -8.96 5.00
C ASP A 40 2.89 -8.56 3.54
N TYR A 41 1.74 -8.06 3.07
CA TYR A 41 1.61 -7.47 1.74
C TYR A 41 2.55 -6.27 1.55
N PHE A 42 2.62 -5.34 2.53
CA PHE A 42 3.49 -4.17 2.44
C PHE A 42 4.97 -4.56 2.34
N ASN A 43 5.41 -5.52 3.15
CA ASN A 43 6.77 -6.02 3.15
C ASN A 43 7.10 -6.81 1.88
N GLY A 44 6.09 -7.37 1.21
CA GLY A 44 6.25 -8.18 0.01
C GLY A 44 6.71 -9.61 0.33
N SER A 45 6.41 -10.08 1.54
CA SER A 45 6.57 -11.48 1.91
C SER A 45 5.54 -12.30 1.13
N LYS A 46 5.99 -13.30 0.38
CA LYS A 46 5.11 -14.35 -0.16
C LYS A 46 4.73 -15.33 0.93
#